data_AF-A0A537ASF6-F1
#
_entry.id   AF-A0A537ASF6-F1
#
_cell.length_a   1.000
_cell.length_b   1.000
_cell.length_c   1.000
_cell.angle_alpha   90.00
_cell.angle_beta   90.00
_cell.angle_gamma   90.00
#
_symmetry.space_group_name_H-M   'P 1'
#
loop_
_entity.id
_entity.type
_entity.pdbx_description
1 polymer ?
#
loop_
_entity_poly.entity_id
_entity_poly.type
_entity_poly.pdbx_seq_one_letter_code
_entity_poly.pdbx_strand_id
1 'polypeptide(L)' 'FDADGKPKMEPFLTGFLQDEKADPPMWGRPNDVMVMRDGSLLVSDDQNGIIYRVSYGGK' A
#
# COMPACT_ATOMS: atom_id res chain seq x y z
N PHE A 1 9.12 18.46 -1.51
CA PHE A 1 8.96 19.33 -0.34
C PHE A 1 7.85 20.33 -0.63
N ASP A 2 7.08 20.75 0.38
CA ASP A 2 6.09 21.82 0.22
C ASP A 2 6.76 23.19 0.06
N ALA A 3 5.95 24.25 -0.06
CA ALA A 3 6.45 25.61 -0.22
C ALA A 3 7.32 26.09 0.97
N ASP A 4 7.18 25.46 2.14
CA ASP A 4 7.93 25.76 3.36
C ASP A 4 9.16 24.84 3.52
N GLY A 5 9.50 24.03 2.51
CA GLY A 5 10.64 23.14 2.54
C GLY A 5 10.45 21.89 3.39
N LYS A 6 9.22 21.51 3.73
CA LYS A 6 8.92 20.27 4.50
C LYS A 6 8.67 19.08 3.59
N PRO A 7 9.02 17.85 3.98
CA PRO A 7 8.71 16.67 3.19
C PRO A 7 7.21 16.59 2.92
N LYS A 8 6.83 16.45 1.65
CA LYS A 8 5.45 16.19 1.26
C LYS A 8 5.28 14.68 1.20
N MET A 9 4.28 14.16 1.91
CA MET A 9 3.89 12.75 1.83
C MET A 9 2.56 12.62 1.11
N GLU A 10 2.45 11.59 0.28
CA GLU A 10 1.21 11.21 -0.38
C GLU A 10 1.03 9.69 -0.30
N PRO A 11 -0.21 9.19 -0.23
CA PRO A 11 -0.46 7.76 -0.21
C PRO A 11 0.02 7.08 -1.51
N PHE A 12 0.75 5.98 -1.39
CA PHE A 12 1.17 5.15 -2.52
C PHE A 12 0.13 4.08 -2.87
N LEU A 13 -0.45 3.45 -1.85
CA LEU A 13 -1.45 2.40 -1.97
C LEU A 13 -2.52 2.61 -0.88
N THR A 14 -3.79 2.56 -1.26
CA THR A 14 -4.96 2.77 -0.37
C THR A 14 -5.99 1.66 -0.57
N GLY A 15 -7.04 1.63 0.26
CA GLY A 15 -8.17 0.70 0.12
C GLY A 15 -8.21 -0.43 1.15
N PHE A 16 -7.25 -0.52 2.08
CA PHE A 16 -7.26 -1.53 3.15
C PHE A 16 -8.20 -1.19 4.29
N LEU A 17 -8.36 0.09 4.61
CA LEU A 17 -9.24 0.55 5.68
C LEU A 17 -10.65 0.84 5.14
N GLN A 18 -11.67 0.42 5.89
CA GLN A 18 -13.06 0.79 5.65
C GLN A 18 -13.53 1.85 6.66
N ASP A 19 -14.81 2.25 6.54
CA ASP A 19 -15.53 2.97 7.61
C ASP A 19 -15.49 2.15 8.92
N GLU A 20 -15.41 2.84 10.06
CA GLU A 20 -15.50 2.27 11.40
C GLU A 20 -16.77 1.44 11.64
N LYS A 21 -17.84 1.68 10.87
CA LYS A 21 -19.08 0.89 10.92
C LYS A 21 -19.03 -0.41 10.14
N ALA A 22 -17.97 -0.65 9.36
CA ALA A 22 -17.82 -1.89 8.60
C ALA A 22 -17.38 -3.06 9.49
N ASP A 23 -17.83 -4.26 9.13
CA ASP A 23 -17.46 -5.51 9.79
C ASP A 23 -16.98 -6.54 8.76
N PRO A 24 -15.67 -6.83 8.66
CA PRO A 24 -14.59 -6.26 9.45
C PRO A 24 -14.25 -4.81 9.06
N PRO A 25 -13.63 -4.00 9.93
CA PRO A 25 -13.29 -2.60 9.65
C PRO A 25 -12.14 -2.42 8.63
N MET A 26 -11.63 -3.53 8.08
CA MET A 26 -10.54 -3.53 7.12
C MET A 26 -10.64 -4.73 6.17
N TRP A 27 -10.22 -4.52 4.93
CA TRP A 27 -10.12 -5.56 3.91
C TRP A 27 -8.80 -6.31 3.90
N GLY A 28 -7.78 -5.81 4.60
CA GLY A 28 -6.48 -6.47 4.72
C GLY A 28 -5.54 -5.71 5.65
N ARG A 29 -4.42 -6.34 5.99
CA ARG A 29 -3.42 -5.78 6.91
C ARG A 29 -2.03 -5.81 6.27
N PRO A 30 -1.66 -4.76 5.52
CA PRO A 30 -0.32 -4.64 4.98
C PRO A 30 0.72 -4.66 6.09
N ASN A 31 1.72 -5.54 6.00
CA ASN A 31 2.67 -5.76 7.08
C ASN A 31 4.15 -5.71 6.68
N ASP A 32 4.50 -5.88 5.40
CA ASP A 32 5.88 -5.73 4.91
C ASP A 32 5.92 -5.34 3.43
N VAL A 33 7.05 -4.82 2.98
CA VAL A 33 7.31 -4.44 1.59
C VAL A 33 8.69 -4.89 1.09
N MET A 34 8.77 -5.29 -0.18
CA MET A 34 10.05 -5.66 -0.82
C MET A 34 10.11 -5.14 -2.25
N VAL A 35 11.20 -4.46 -2.60
CA VAL A 35 11.46 -4.02 -3.98
C VAL A 35 12.12 -5.14 -4.77
N MET A 36 11.54 -5.48 -5.92
CA MET A 36 12.06 -6.47 -6.86
C MET A 36 13.10 -5.86 -7.81
N ARG A 37 13.91 -6.72 -8.45
CA ARG A 37 14.94 -6.31 -9.42
C ARG A 37 14.39 -5.54 -10.63
N ASP A 38 13.13 -5.78 -10.98
CA ASP A 38 12.45 -5.10 -12.10
C ASP A 38 11.78 -3.78 -11.67
N GLY A 39 12.00 -3.34 -10.43
CA GLY A 39 11.42 -2.10 -9.88
C GLY A 39 9.98 -2.26 -9.36
N SER A 40 9.37 -3.44 -9.45
CA SER A 40 8.07 -3.69 -8.83
C SER A 40 8.18 -3.78 -7.30
N LEU A 41 7.10 -3.44 -6.59
CA LEU A 41 7.00 -3.49 -5.14
C LEU A 41 6.07 -4.64 -4.73
N LEU A 42 6.58 -5.57 -3.93
CA LEU A 42 5.77 -6.56 -3.23
C LEU A 42 5.25 -5.94 -1.93
N VAL A 43 3.97 -6.15 -1.64
CA VAL A 43 3.32 -5.76 -0.39
C VAL A 43 2.63 -7.01 0.18
N SER A 44 3.04 -7.44 1.38
CA SER A 44 2.41 -8.60 2.03
C SER A 44 1.21 -8.17 2.88
N ASP A 45 0.18 -9.02 2.91
CA ASP A 45 -1.03 -8.89 3.70
C ASP A 45 -1.26 -10.18 4.46
N ASP A 46 -1.02 -10.13 5.77
CA ASP A 46 -1.04 -11.31 6.64
C ASP A 46 -2.46 -11.72 7.07
N GLN A 47 -3.44 -10.81 6.99
CA GLN A 47 -4.84 -11.12 7.28
C GLN A 47 -5.43 -12.03 6.19
N ASN A 48 -5.07 -11.77 4.94
CA ASN A 48 -5.58 -12.53 3.79
C ASN A 48 -4.60 -13.60 3.28
N GLY A 49 -3.34 -13.57 3.74
CA GLY A 49 -2.29 -14.45 3.20
C GLY A 49 -1.94 -14.15 1.74
N ILE A 50 -2.02 -12.87 1.34
CA ILE A 50 -1.81 -12.40 -0.04
C ILE A 50 -0.49 -11.63 -0.14
N ILE A 51 0.19 -11.73 -1.29
CA ILE A 51 1.26 -10.81 -1.69
C ILE A 51 0.81 -10.06 -2.94
N TYR A 52 0.61 -8.74 -2.81
CA TYR A 52 0.33 -7.87 -3.96
C TYR A 52 1.65 -7.50 -4.64
N ARG A 53 1.70 -7.58 -5.97
CA ARG A 53 2.83 -7.05 -6.77
C ARG A 53 2.37 -5.79 -7.49
N VAL A 54 2.90 -4.66 -7.07
CA VAL A 54 2.67 -3.34 -7.67
C VAL A 54 3.79 -3.08 -8.67
N SER A 55 3.48 -3.12 -9.97
CA SER A 55 4.43 -2.79 -11.03
C SER A 55 4.01 -1.53 -11.76
N TYR A 56 4.95 -0.63 -12.01
CA TYR A 56 4.73 0.46 -12.93
C TYR A 56 4.94 -0.04 -14.36
N GLY A 57 3.84 -0.34 -15.04
CA GLY A 57 3.86 -0.95 -16.37
C GLY A 57 2.47 -0.89 -16.98
N GLY A 58 2.11 0.30 -17.47
CA GLY A 58 0.85 0.54 -18.15
C GLY A 58 1.07 1.43 -19.38
N LYS A 59 1.18 0.79 -20.55
CA LYS A 59 0.14 0.99 -21.54
C LYS A 59 -0.84 -0.16 -21.39
#